data_AF-A0A9D6L501-F1
#
_entry.id   AF-A0A9D6L501-F1
#
_cell.length_a   1.000
_cell.length_b   1.000
_cell.length_c   1.000
_cell.angle_alpha   90.00
_cell.angle_beta   90.00
_cell.angle_gamma   90.00
#
_symmetry.space_group_name_H-M   'P 1'
#
loop_
_entity.id
_entity.type
_entity.pdbx_description
1 polymer ?
#
loop_
_entity_poly.entity_id
_entity_poly.type
_entity_poly.pdbx_seq_one_letter_code
_entity_poly.pdbx_strand_id
1 'polypeptide(L)'
;MSQKEFQRVKVIENAAGGRLSVREAARLLQRSERQVQRWKRRYQPDSAAWVQHGNRGRPKPWALDPALRQRVLELARGKYAGFNDSHLHNKLVEQEELNLSRETLRRILRRAKLASPQKASSPQISRPPSPPSAPRHDAASRC
;
A
#
# COMPACT_ATOMS: atom_id res chain seq x y z
N MET A 1 2.29 -21.25 1.20
CA MET A 1 2.10 -20.93 -0.23
C MET A 1 0.68 -20.42 -0.45
N SER A 2 0.45 -19.57 -1.46
CA SER A 2 -0.90 -19.13 -1.88
C SER A 2 -1.55 -20.16 -2.81
N GLN A 3 -2.89 -20.20 -2.86
CA GLN A 3 -3.64 -21.05 -3.81
C GLN A 3 -3.19 -20.87 -5.27
N LYS A 4 -2.87 -19.63 -5.66
CA LYS A 4 -2.37 -19.31 -7.00
C LYS A 4 -0.97 -19.88 -7.26
N GLU A 5 -0.13 -19.98 -6.22
CA GLU A 5 1.20 -20.58 -6.32
C GLU A 5 1.06 -22.10 -6.51
N PHE A 6 0.18 -22.74 -5.75
CA PHE A 6 -0.08 -24.18 -5.87
C PHE A 6 -0.62 -24.57 -7.25
N GLN A 7 -1.59 -23.81 -7.78
CA GLN A 7 -2.11 -24.03 -9.13
C GLN A 7 -1.01 -23.94 -10.20
N ARG A 8 -0.06 -23.01 -10.06
CA ARG A 8 1.09 -22.88 -10.98
C ARG A 8 1.99 -24.09 -10.93
N VAL A 9 2.28 -24.64 -9.74
CA VAL A 9 3.10 -25.86 -9.60
C VAL A 9 2.46 -26.98 -10.40
N LYS A 10 1.18 -27.28 -10.17
CA LYS A 10 0.46 -28.37 -10.85
C LYS A 10 0.43 -28.22 -12.37
N VAL A 11 0.16 -27.00 -12.87
CA VAL A 11 0.10 -26.77 -14.32
C VAL A 11 1.48 -26.93 -14.97
N ILE A 12 2.55 -26.46 -14.31
CA ILE A 12 3.92 -26.60 -14.83
C ILE A 12 4.43 -28.03 -14.71
N GLU A 13 4.09 -28.75 -13.66
CA GLU A 13 4.35 -30.19 -13.51
C GLU A 13 3.74 -30.97 -14.68
N ASN A 14 2.46 -30.73 -15.00
CA ASN A 14 1.80 -31.35 -16.15
C ASN A 14 2.43 -30.93 -17.50
N ALA A 15 2.86 -29.67 -17.64
CA ALA A 15 3.55 -29.19 -18.84
C ALA A 15 4.99 -29.71 -18.98
N ALA A 16 5.66 -30.04 -17.86
CA ALA A 16 6.96 -30.67 -17.82
C ALA A 16 6.87 -32.16 -18.15
N GLY A 17 5.85 -32.85 -17.63
CA GLY A 17 5.53 -34.25 -17.92
C GLY A 17 4.85 -34.51 -19.26
N GLY A 18 4.76 -33.51 -20.15
CA GLY A 18 4.21 -33.65 -21.51
C GLY A 18 2.69 -33.79 -21.61
N ARG A 19 1.96 -33.72 -20.50
CA ARG A 19 0.48 -33.83 -20.47
C ARG A 19 -0.24 -32.56 -20.91
N LEU A 20 0.44 -31.42 -20.89
CA LEU A 20 -0.06 -30.13 -21.35
C LEU A 20 0.97 -29.44 -22.24
N SER A 21 0.51 -28.80 -23.30
CA SER A 21 1.36 -27.91 -24.09
C SER A 21 1.66 -26.59 -23.35
N VAL A 22 2.75 -25.92 -23.72
CA VAL A 22 3.12 -24.60 -23.18
C VAL A 22 2.01 -23.56 -23.43
N ARG A 23 1.33 -23.67 -24.57
CA ARG A 23 0.22 -22.79 -24.98
C ARG A 23 -1.03 -23.00 -24.13
N GLU A 24 -1.37 -24.24 -23.81
CA GLU A 24 -2.50 -24.56 -22.92
C GLU A 24 -2.20 -24.12 -21.48
N ALA A 25 -0.99 -24.40 -20.98
CA ALA A 25 -0.54 -23.94 -19.67
C ALA A 25 -0.57 -22.40 -19.56
N ALA A 26 -0.20 -21.69 -20.62
CA ALA A 26 -0.27 -20.23 -20.71
C ALA A 26 -1.71 -19.71 -20.59
N ARG A 27 -2.66 -20.35 -21.28
CA ARG A 27 -4.10 -20.03 -21.17
C ARG A 27 -4.64 -20.28 -19.77
N LEU A 28 -4.35 -21.46 -19.18
CA LEU A 28 -4.82 -21.83 -17.84
C LEU A 28 -4.29 -20.89 -16.73
N LEU A 29 -3.04 -20.44 -16.86
CA LEU A 29 -2.40 -19.56 -15.88
C LEU A 29 -2.61 -18.06 -16.17
N GLN A 30 -3.21 -17.72 -17.32
CA GLN A 30 -3.31 -16.36 -17.84
C GLN A 30 -1.94 -15.65 -17.87
N ARG A 31 -0.95 -16.35 -18.44
CA ARG A 31 0.44 -15.88 -18.56
C ARG A 31 0.94 -16.04 -19.98
N SER A 32 2.01 -15.32 -20.31
CA SER A 32 2.66 -15.49 -21.61
C SER A 32 3.34 -16.84 -21.70
N GLU A 33 3.38 -17.40 -22.91
CA GLU A 33 4.09 -18.64 -23.21
C GLU A 33 5.57 -18.55 -22.82
N ARG A 34 6.20 -17.38 -23.02
CA ARG A 34 7.58 -17.10 -22.57
C ARG A 34 7.74 -17.28 -21.06
N GLN A 35 6.76 -16.84 -20.27
CA GLN A 35 6.79 -16.95 -18.82
C GLN A 35 6.62 -18.41 -18.37
N VAL A 36 5.72 -19.16 -19.02
CA VAL A 36 5.54 -20.60 -18.80
C VAL A 36 6.81 -21.37 -19.18
N GLN A 37 7.43 -21.05 -20.31
CA GLN A 37 8.70 -21.66 -20.73
C GLN A 37 9.82 -21.39 -19.71
N ARG A 38 9.90 -20.16 -19.19
CA ARG A 38 10.85 -19.79 -18.13
C ARG A 38 10.61 -20.60 -16.86
N TRP A 39 9.36 -20.81 -16.46
CA TRP A 39 9.01 -21.64 -15.31
C TRP A 39 9.35 -23.10 -15.55
N LYS A 40 9.02 -23.66 -16.72
CA LYS A 40 9.38 -25.02 -17.12
C LYS A 40 10.90 -25.25 -17.09
N ARG A 41 11.71 -24.28 -17.51
CA ARG A 41 13.19 -24.35 -17.40
C ARG A 41 13.72 -24.36 -15.96
N ARG A 42 12.96 -23.83 -15.00
CA ARG A 42 13.33 -23.77 -13.56
C ARG A 42 12.69 -24.88 -12.74
N TYR A 43 11.80 -25.66 -13.35
CA TYR A 43 11.08 -26.74 -12.70
C TYR A 43 12.04 -27.86 -12.29
N GLN A 44 11.87 -28.35 -11.08
CA GLN A 44 12.54 -29.55 -10.55
C GLN A 44 11.47 -30.41 -9.87
N PRO A 45 11.48 -31.74 -10.05
CA PRO A 45 10.40 -32.64 -9.61
C PRO A 45 10.12 -32.60 -8.09
N ASP A 46 11.08 -32.19 -7.27
CA ASP A 46 10.92 -32.14 -5.80
C ASP A 46 11.02 -30.71 -5.22
N SER A 47 11.00 -29.68 -6.07
CA SER A 47 11.16 -28.29 -5.61
C SER A 47 10.12 -27.36 -6.21
N ALA A 48 9.36 -26.73 -5.33
CA ALA A 48 8.44 -25.63 -5.66
C ALA A 48 9.04 -24.24 -5.38
N ALA A 49 10.36 -24.17 -5.11
CA ALA A 49 11.05 -22.92 -4.80
C ALA A 49 10.96 -21.89 -5.95
N TRP A 50 10.94 -22.36 -7.19
CA TRP A 50 10.87 -21.52 -8.40
C TRP A 50 9.57 -20.72 -8.53
N VAL A 51 8.48 -21.13 -7.86
CA VAL A 51 7.20 -20.39 -7.83
C VAL A 51 7.23 -19.26 -6.82
N GLN A 52 8.05 -19.39 -5.78
CA GLN A 52 8.10 -18.40 -4.71
C GLN A 52 8.57 -17.06 -5.27
N HIS A 53 7.87 -16.00 -4.89
CA HIS A 53 8.28 -14.66 -5.29
C HIS A 53 9.67 -14.35 -4.70
N GLY A 54 10.60 -13.83 -5.51
CA GLY A 54 11.98 -13.57 -5.07
C GLY A 54 12.12 -12.56 -3.92
N ASN A 55 11.09 -11.76 -3.67
CA ASN A 55 11.04 -10.84 -2.53
C ASN A 55 10.33 -11.45 -1.31
N ARG A 56 9.86 -12.70 -1.36
CA ARG A 56 9.31 -13.40 -0.20
C ARG A 56 10.45 -13.64 0.79
N GLY A 57 10.27 -13.20 2.03
CA GLY A 57 11.26 -13.34 3.10
C GLY A 57 12.38 -12.30 3.09
N ARG A 58 12.49 -11.47 2.05
CA ARG A 58 13.48 -10.38 2.03
C ARG A 58 12.89 -9.08 2.58
N PRO A 59 13.53 -8.43 3.57
CA PRO A 59 13.15 -7.08 3.96
C PRO A 59 13.36 -6.14 2.77
N LYS A 60 12.52 -5.11 2.66
CA LYS A 60 12.76 -4.06 1.66
C LYS A 60 13.99 -3.25 2.11
N PRO A 61 14.85 -2.80 1.19
CA PRO A 61 16.05 -2.05 1.57
C PRO A 61 15.72 -0.70 2.25
N TRP A 62 14.54 -0.13 1.96
CA TRP A 62 13.99 1.04 2.65
C TRP A 62 12.95 0.68 3.72
N ALA A 63 12.98 -0.56 4.22
CA ALA A 63 12.13 -0.92 5.36
C ALA A 63 12.55 -0.09 6.56
N LEU A 64 11.56 0.48 7.25
CA LEU A 64 11.82 1.17 8.51
C LEU A 64 12.39 0.16 9.51
N ASP A 65 13.37 0.59 10.28
CA ASP A 65 13.94 -0.18 11.37
C ASP A 65 12.81 -0.75 12.26
N PRO A 66 12.74 -2.08 12.45
CA PRO A 66 11.79 -2.70 13.36
C PRO A 66 11.81 -2.10 14.77
N ALA A 67 12.99 -1.71 15.28
CA ALA A 67 13.12 -1.07 16.59
C ALA A 67 12.43 0.29 16.63
N LEU A 68 12.66 1.12 15.61
CA LEU A 68 11.99 2.43 15.49
C LEU A 68 10.47 2.27 15.36
N ARG A 69 10.00 1.28 14.60
CA ARG A 69 8.56 0.98 14.49
C ARG A 69 7.97 0.61 15.85
N GLN A 70 8.68 -0.22 16.62
CA GLN A 70 8.24 -0.65 17.94
C GLN A 70 8.16 0.54 18.91
N ARG A 71 9.19 1.40 18.91
CA ARG A 71 9.22 2.62 19.72
C ARG A 71 8.03 3.54 19.43
N VAL A 72 7.70 3.75 18.15
CA VAL A 72 6.53 4.55 17.74
C VAL A 72 5.22 3.95 18.27
N LEU A 73 5.08 2.62 18.27
CA LEU A 73 3.88 1.96 18.77
C LEU A 73 3.74 2.04 20.29
N GLU A 74 4.86 1.96 21.02
CA GLU A 74 4.89 2.14 22.48
C GLU A 74 4.49 3.56 22.87
N LEU A 75 5.06 4.56 22.20
CA LEU A 75 4.72 5.96 22.41
C LEU A 75 3.25 6.26 22.07
N ALA A 76 2.73 5.69 20.98
CA ALA A 76 1.34 5.86 20.58
C ALA A 76 0.34 5.18 21.54
N ARG A 77 0.72 4.09 22.20
CA ARG A 77 -0.12 3.36 23.16
C ARG A 77 -0.03 3.88 24.59
N GLY A 78 1.12 4.43 24.97
CA GLY A 78 1.36 4.97 26.31
C GLY A 78 1.23 6.49 26.32
N LYS A 79 2.38 7.17 26.20
CA LYS A 79 2.54 8.62 26.39
C LYS A 79 1.59 9.49 25.55
N TYR A 80 1.24 9.06 24.34
CA TYR A 80 0.37 9.79 23.41
C TYR A 80 -0.93 9.06 23.09
N ALA A 81 -1.43 8.25 24.04
CA ALA A 81 -2.72 7.58 23.89
C ALA A 81 -3.85 8.60 23.63
N GLY A 82 -4.68 8.33 22.62
CA GLY A 82 -5.82 9.19 22.26
C GLY A 82 -5.48 10.39 21.37
N PHE A 83 -4.22 10.58 20.98
CA PHE A 83 -3.84 11.64 20.04
C PHE A 83 -4.31 11.29 18.61
N ASN A 84 -4.66 12.32 17.84
CA ASN A 84 -4.90 12.13 16.41
C ASN A 84 -3.58 11.91 15.65
N ASP A 85 -3.63 11.28 14.48
CA ASP A 85 -2.44 10.95 13.67
C ASP A 85 -1.52 12.17 13.41
N SER A 86 -2.11 13.35 13.19
CA SER A 86 -1.36 14.58 12.91
C SER A 86 -0.67 15.13 14.15
N HIS A 87 -1.34 15.10 15.30
CA HIS A 87 -0.83 15.61 16.56
C HIS A 87 0.27 14.68 17.10
N LEU A 88 0.08 13.37 16.95
CA LEU A 88 1.11 12.38 17.23
C LEU A 88 2.35 12.62 16.37
N HIS A 89 2.20 12.86 15.06
CA HIS A 89 3.34 13.18 14.19
C HIS A 89 4.12 14.40 14.67
N ASN A 90 3.43 15.51 14.98
CA ASN A 90 4.09 16.72 15.47
C ASN A 90 4.86 16.43 16.76
N LYS A 91 4.28 15.68 17.71
CA LYS A 91 4.96 15.33 18.95
C LYS A 91 6.14 14.39 18.76
N LEU A 92 6.06 13.45 17.82
CA LEU A 92 7.20 12.59 17.50
C LEU A 92 8.37 13.36 16.88
N VAL A 93 8.10 14.40 16.09
CA VAL A 93 9.14 15.27 15.52
C VAL A 93 9.70 16.23 16.58
N GLU A 94 8.84 16.87 17.37
CA GLU A 94 9.23 17.87 18.38
C GLU A 94 9.93 17.29 19.61
N GLN A 95 9.49 16.13 20.10
CA GLN A 95 9.90 15.61 21.42
C GLN A 95 10.83 14.40 21.33
N GLU A 96 10.79 13.66 20.24
CA GLU A 96 11.53 12.40 20.09
C GLU A 96 12.48 12.44 18.87
N GLU A 97 12.54 13.58 18.15
CA GLU A 97 13.37 13.83 16.95
C GLU A 97 13.19 12.79 15.83
N LEU A 98 12.03 12.13 15.80
CA LEU A 98 11.73 11.08 14.84
C LEU A 98 11.17 11.69 13.55
N ASN A 99 12.04 11.96 12.59
CA ASN A 99 11.67 12.45 11.25
C ASN A 99 11.03 11.35 10.39
N LEU A 100 9.78 11.01 10.70
CA LEU A 100 8.94 10.10 9.93
C LEU A 100 7.88 10.88 9.15
N SER A 101 7.70 10.56 7.87
CA SER A 101 6.55 11.08 7.12
C SER A 101 5.22 10.67 7.79
N ARG A 102 4.23 11.58 7.78
CA ARG A 102 2.86 11.31 8.25
C ARG A 102 2.26 10.02 7.67
N GLU A 103 2.54 9.71 6.41
CA GLU A 103 2.02 8.49 5.77
C GLU A 103 2.69 7.21 6.30
N THR A 104 3.98 7.28 6.66
CA THR A 104 4.68 6.18 7.31
C THR A 104 4.09 5.90 8.70
N LEU A 105 3.87 6.96 9.48
CA LEU A 105 3.21 6.86 10.79
C LEU A 105 1.81 6.24 10.68
N ARG A 106 0.97 6.78 9.80
CA ARG A 106 -0.38 6.26 9.53
C ARG A 106 -0.34 4.79 9.16
N ARG A 107 0.55 4.37 8.25
CA ARG A 107 0.67 2.96 7.85
C ARG A 107 1.08 2.04 9.01
N ILE A 108 1.94 2.51 9.90
CA ILE A 108 2.34 1.77 11.12
C ILE A 108 1.15 1.59 12.05
N LEU A 109 0.42 2.67 12.34
CA LEU A 109 -0.74 2.66 13.23
C LEU A 109 -1.88 1.79 12.70
N ARG A 110 -2.21 1.90 11.41
CA ARG A 110 -3.25 1.08 10.76
C ARG A 110 -2.89 -0.41 10.77
N ARG A 111 -1.62 -0.76 10.54
CA ARG A 111 -1.15 -2.15 10.67
C ARG A 111 -1.25 -2.67 12.10
N ALA A 112 -1.10 -1.80 13.10
CA ALA A 112 -1.26 -2.12 14.51
C ALA A 112 -2.72 -2.01 15.01
N LYS A 113 -3.69 -1.79 14.11
CA LYS A 113 -5.12 -1.58 14.41
C LYS A 113 -5.39 -0.42 15.39
N LEU A 114 -4.49 0.56 15.45
CA LEU A 114 -4.70 1.78 16.20
C LEU A 114 -5.51 2.75 15.33
N ALA A 115 -6.77 2.96 15.71
CA ALA A 115 -7.63 3.93 15.06
C ALA A 115 -7.41 5.30 15.70
N SER A 116 -6.95 6.29 14.91
CA SER A 116 -7.09 7.71 15.30
C SER A 116 -8.54 7.96 15.73
N PRO A 117 -8.78 8.55 16.90
CA PRO A 117 -10.08 9.09 17.26
C PRO A 117 -10.44 10.11 16.19
N GLN A 118 -11.32 9.74 15.27
CA GLN A 118 -11.83 10.69 14.29
C GLN A 118 -12.91 11.48 15.00
N LYS A 119 -12.65 12.77 15.22
CA LYS A 119 -13.71 13.71 15.57
C LYS A 119 -14.73 13.66 14.43
N ALA A 120 -15.99 13.36 14.73
CA ALA A 120 -17.06 13.54 13.77
C ALA A 120 -16.97 14.99 13.26
N SER A 121 -16.84 15.17 11.95
CA SER A 121 -16.76 16.51 11.39
C SER A 121 -18.03 17.24 11.80
N SER A 122 -17.88 18.44 12.39
CA SER A 122 -19.00 19.36 12.50
C SER A 122 -19.62 19.47 11.11
N PRO A 123 -20.97 19.40 10.96
CA PRO A 123 -21.61 19.56 9.66
C PRO A 123 -21.08 20.84 9.02
N GLN A 124 -20.65 20.76 7.76
CA GLN A 124 -20.15 21.93 7.06
C GLN A 124 -21.29 22.95 7.01
N ILE A 125 -21.18 24.04 7.77
CA ILE A 125 -22.04 25.19 7.58
C ILE A 125 -21.66 25.75 6.22
N SER A 126 -22.48 25.45 5.20
CA SER A 126 -22.31 25.97 3.85
C SER A 126 -22.23 27.49 3.94
N ARG A 127 -21.09 28.05 3.51
CA ARG A 127 -20.97 29.51 3.40
C ARG A 127 -21.97 29.98 2.33
N PRO A 128 -22.74 31.06 2.58
CA PRO A 128 -23.63 31.59 1.56
C PRO A 128 -22.82 31.96 0.30
N PRO A 129 -23.41 31.81 -0.90
CA PRO A 129 -22.74 32.16 -2.14
C PRO A 129 -22.32 33.64 -2.11
N SER A 130 -21.14 33.94 -2.64
CA SER A 130 -20.66 35.31 -2.77
C SER A 130 -21.67 36.15 -3.58
N PRO A 131 -21.97 37.39 -3.17
CA PRO A 131 -22.87 38.25 -3.93
C PRO A 131 -22.29 38.52 -5.33
N PRO A 132 -23.15 38.67 -6.36
CA PRO A 132 -22.69 38.98 -7.70
C PRO A 132 -21.92 40.31 -7.71
N SER A 133 -20.81 40.36 -8.45
CA SER A 133 -20.03 41.57 -8.66
C SER A 133 -20.88 42.66 -9.31
N ALA A 134 -20.85 43.88 -8.75
CA ALA A 134 -21.61 45.02 -9.25
C ALA A 134 -21.31 45.29 -10.74
N PRO A 135 -22.32 45.72 -11.53
CA PRO A 135 -22.10 46.07 -12.92
C PRO A 135 -21.13 47.26 -13.02
N ARG A 136 -20.17 47.15 -13.93
CA ARG A 136 -19.26 48.25 -14.25
C ARG A 136 -20.09 49.33 -14.96
N HIS A 137 -20.17 50.52 -14.38
CA HIS A 137 -20.75 51.66 -15.08
C HIS A 137 -19.85 52.02 -16.26
N ASP A 138 -20.33 51.79 -17.48
CA ASP A 138 -19.69 52.28 -18.69
C ASP A 138 -19.78 53.82 -18.70
N ALA A 139 -18.63 54.47 -18.56
CA ALA A 139 -18.51 55.92 -18.69
C ALA A 139 -18.58 56.31 -20.17
N ALA A 140 -19.79 56.24 -20.75
CA ALA A 140 -20.08 56.71 -22.10
C ALA A 140 -21.26 57.69 -22.04
N SER A 141 -20.99 58.91 -21.59
CA SER A 141 -21.78 60.10 -21.90
C SER A 141 -20.89 61.33 -21.73
N ARG A 142 -20.03 61.54 -22.73
CA ARG A 142 -19.53 62.86 -23.09
C ARG A 142 -19.98 63.10 -24.52
N CYS A 143 -21.01 63.93 -24.68
CA CYS A 143 -21.26 64.81 -25.82
C CYS A 143 -22.30 65.84 -25.35
#